data_AF-A0A7V5U2W8-F1
#
_entry.id   AF-A0A7V5U2W8-F1
#
_cell.length_a   1.000
_cell.length_b   1.000
_cell.length_c   1.000
_cell.angle_alpha   90.00
_cell.angle_beta   90.00
_cell.angle_gamma   90.00
#
_symmetry.space_group_name_H-M   'P 1'
#
loop_
_entity.id
_entity.type
_entity.pdbx_description
1 polymer ?
#
loop_
_entity_poly.entity_id
_entity_poly.type
_entity_poly.pdbx_seq_one_letter_code
_entity_poly.pdbx_strand_id
1 'polypeptide(L)'
;MKNPWEKLLNLLEEEKQAIIAGDVERLLECVKEKEELLKEPRLKTAPLNQDLRQRIVALTKHNEMLLKAGLAFIEEAYRFFSRQVTPKVGYGRRGTLKSGRGDFLNLEA
;
A
#
# COMPACT_ATOMS: atom_id res chain seq x y z
N MET A 1 -26.20 -19.59 17.06
CA MET A 1 -25.68 -18.35 16.44
C MET A 1 -24.20 -18.26 16.78
N LYS A 2 -23.29 -18.10 15.81
CA LYS A 2 -21.84 -18.01 16.07
C LYS A 2 -21.52 -16.75 16.89
N ASN A 3 -20.56 -16.84 17.81
CA ASN A 3 -20.13 -15.72 18.64
C ASN A 3 -19.53 -14.62 17.74
N PRO A 4 -19.94 -13.34 17.85
CA PRO A 4 -19.39 -12.27 17.01
C PRO A 4 -17.87 -12.14 17.11
N TRP A 5 -17.27 -12.50 18.25
CA TRP A 5 -15.81 -12.53 18.41
C TRP A 5 -15.13 -13.65 17.60
N GLU A 6 -15.78 -14.80 17.44
CA GLU A 6 -15.29 -15.87 16.55
C GLU A 6 -15.41 -15.47 15.08
N LYS A 7 -16.47 -14.73 14.73
CA LYS A 7 -16.62 -14.15 13.39
C LYS A 7 -15.47 -13.17 13.10
N LEU A 8 -15.10 -12.33 14.07
CA LEU A 8 -13.95 -11.43 13.93
C LEU A 8 -12.64 -12.21 13.77
N LEU A 9 -12.45 -13.28 14.55
CA LEU A 9 -11.25 -14.13 14.41
C LEU A 9 -11.14 -14.73 13.00
N ASN A 10 -12.22 -15.32 12.49
CA ASN A 10 -12.23 -15.88 11.14
C ASN A 10 -11.92 -14.81 10.09
N LEU A 11 -12.47 -13.62 10.26
CA LEU A 11 -12.22 -12.53 9.32
C LEU A 11 -10.78 -12.03 9.35
N LEU A 12 -10.12 -12.05 10.51
CA LEU A 12 -8.68 -11.76 10.62
C LEU A 12 -7.82 -12.85 9.97
N GLU A 13 -8.25 -14.12 10.03
CA GLU A 13 -7.56 -15.19 9.31
C GLU A 13 -7.73 -15.06 7.80
N GLU A 14 -8.93 -14.73 7.31
CA GLU A 14 -9.18 -14.46 5.89
C GLU A 14 -8.37 -13.26 5.40
N GLU A 15 -8.33 -12.17 6.18
CA GLU A 15 -7.48 -11.02 5.89
C GLU A 15 -6.01 -11.44 5.75
N LYS A 16 -5.50 -12.27 6.68
CA LYS A 16 -4.12 -12.77 6.59
C LYS A 16 -3.86 -13.48 5.26
N GLN A 17 -4.79 -14.34 4.83
CA GLN A 17 -4.65 -15.06 3.56
C GLN A 17 -4.69 -14.11 2.37
N ALA A 18 -5.58 -13.12 2.38
CA ALA A 18 -5.66 -12.12 1.32
C ALA A 18 -4.38 -11.25 1.25
N ILE A 19 -3.77 -10.89 2.39
CA ILE A 19 -2.47 -10.19 2.42
C ILE A 19 -1.38 -11.05 1.77
N ILE A 20 -1.30 -12.33 2.13
CA ILE A 20 -0.28 -13.25 1.59
C ILE A 20 -0.48 -13.48 0.09
N ALA A 21 -1.73 -13.60 -0.36
CA ALA A 21 -2.07 -13.80 -1.75
C ALA A 21 -1.91 -12.52 -2.60
N GLY A 22 -1.78 -11.35 -1.97
CA GLY A 22 -1.81 -10.05 -2.67
C GLY A 22 -3.18 -9.70 -3.24
N ASP A 23 -4.26 -10.29 -2.71
CA ASP A 23 -5.64 -10.05 -3.15
C ASP A 23 -6.17 -8.76 -2.50
N VAL A 24 -5.97 -7.64 -3.21
CA VAL A 24 -6.36 -6.31 -2.74
C VAL A 24 -7.87 -6.14 -2.66
N GLU A 25 -8.63 -6.76 -3.58
CA GLU A 25 -10.09 -6.65 -3.59
C GLU A 25 -10.67 -7.33 -2.35
N ARG A 26 -10.24 -8.56 -2.06
CA ARG A 26 -10.68 -9.27 -0.85
C ARG A 26 -10.23 -8.56 0.42
N LEU A 27 -9.04 -7.97 0.43
CA LEU A 27 -8.58 -7.17 1.58
C LEU A 27 -9.53 -6.01 1.90
N LEU A 28 -9.97 -5.28 0.87
CA LEU A 28 -10.91 -4.17 1.04
C LEU A 28 -12.28 -4.64 1.52
N GLU A 29 -12.76 -5.79 1.04
CA GLU A 29 -13.98 -6.41 1.56
C GLU A 29 -13.84 -6.80 3.04
N CYS A 30 -12.74 -7.45 3.41
CA CYS A 30 -12.44 -7.81 4.80
C CYS A 30 -12.44 -6.56 5.70
N VAL A 31 -11.89 -5.43 5.25
CA VAL A 31 -11.93 -4.16 6.01
C VAL A 31 -13.37 -3.69 6.24
N LYS A 32 -14.19 -3.65 5.19
CA LYS A 32 -15.61 -3.24 5.29
C LYS A 32 -16.40 -4.15 6.23
N GLU A 33 -16.25 -5.46 6.08
CA GLU A 33 -16.91 -6.45 6.93
C GLU A 33 -16.48 -6.33 8.40
N LYS A 34 -15.20 -6.02 8.67
CA LYS A 34 -14.68 -5.72 10.01
C LYS A 34 -15.33 -4.47 10.60
N GLU A 35 -15.41 -3.39 9.83
CA GLU A 35 -16.02 -2.13 10.29
C GLU A 35 -17.49 -2.34 10.66
N GLU A 36 -18.24 -3.06 9.83
CA GLU A 36 -19.64 -3.37 10.12
C GLU A 36 -19.77 -4.27 11.35
N LEU A 37 -18.94 -5.31 11.46
CA LEU A 37 -18.94 -6.20 12.62
C LEU A 37 -18.63 -5.45 13.93
N LEU A 38 -17.66 -4.53 13.91
CA LEU A 38 -17.29 -3.73 15.09
C LEU A 38 -18.37 -2.73 15.51
N LYS A 39 -19.29 -2.35 14.61
CA LYS A 39 -20.47 -1.54 14.92
C LYS A 39 -21.61 -2.36 15.54
N GLU A 40 -21.59 -3.69 15.42
CA GLU A 40 -22.67 -4.55 15.93
C GLU A 40 -22.80 -4.42 17.47
N PRO A 41 -23.98 -4.03 18.00
CA PRO A 41 -24.19 -3.90 19.45
C PRO A 41 -23.94 -5.19 20.23
N ARG A 42 -24.18 -6.35 19.58
CA ARG A 42 -23.97 -7.69 20.13
C ARG A 42 -22.52 -7.96 20.48
N LEU A 43 -21.57 -7.28 19.84
CA LEU A 43 -20.14 -7.45 20.11
C LEU A 43 -19.78 -6.97 21.53
N LYS A 44 -20.50 -5.96 22.06
CA LYS A 44 -20.29 -5.43 23.41
C LYS A 44 -20.80 -6.35 24.52
N THR A 45 -21.84 -7.13 24.23
CA THR A 45 -22.48 -8.02 25.21
C THR A 45 -22.04 -9.48 25.04
N ALA A 46 -21.40 -9.82 23.93
CA ALA A 46 -20.94 -11.17 23.67
C ALA A 46 -19.74 -11.55 24.56
N PRO A 47 -19.71 -12.79 25.08
CA PRO A 47 -18.62 -13.26 25.90
C PRO A 47 -17.33 -13.36 25.07
N LEU A 48 -16.29 -12.67 25.55
CA LEU A 48 -14.94 -12.76 25.02
C LEU A 48 -14.05 -13.45 26.03
N ASN A 49 -13.75 -14.73 25.79
CA ASN A 49 -12.82 -15.47 26.65
C ASN A 49 -11.36 -15.00 26.41
N GLN A 50 -10.47 -15.35 27.34
CA GLN A 50 -9.08 -14.91 27.30
C GLN A 50 -8.30 -15.48 26.10
N ASP A 51 -8.54 -16.73 25.75
CA ASP A 51 -7.87 -17.40 24.61
C ASP A 51 -8.20 -16.71 23.28
N LEU A 52 -9.49 -16.50 23.01
CA LEU A 52 -9.99 -15.84 21.82
C LEU A 52 -9.47 -14.41 21.72
N ARG A 53 -9.42 -13.68 22.85
CA ARG A 53 -8.81 -12.35 22.91
C ARG A 53 -7.34 -12.39 22.51
N GLN A 54 -6.56 -13.34 23.06
CA GLN A 54 -5.14 -13.46 22.73
C GLN A 54 -4.94 -13.78 21.24
N ARG A 55 -5.74 -14.69 20.68
CA ARG A 55 -5.68 -15.03 19.26
C ARG A 55 -6.02 -13.85 18.35
N ILE A 56 -7.08 -13.10 18.67
CA ILE A 56 -7.45 -11.87 17.94
C ILE A 56 -6.28 -10.87 17.97
N VAL A 57 -5.71 -10.60 19.16
CA VAL A 57 -4.59 -9.65 19.29
C VAL A 57 -3.37 -10.12 18.51
N ALA A 58 -3.04 -11.41 18.57
CA ALA A 58 -1.90 -11.97 17.86
C ALA A 58 -2.07 -11.85 16.33
N LEU A 59 -3.24 -12.23 15.80
CA LEU A 59 -3.55 -12.13 14.38
C LEU A 59 -3.56 -10.68 13.89
N THR A 60 -4.17 -9.76 14.64
CA THR A 60 -4.17 -8.33 14.28
C THR A 60 -2.75 -7.78 14.18
N LYS A 61 -1.89 -8.06 15.18
CA LYS A 61 -0.48 -7.61 15.14
C LYS A 61 0.28 -8.22 13.96
N HIS A 62 0.01 -9.49 13.66
CA HIS A 62 0.64 -10.17 12.54
C HIS A 62 0.21 -9.55 11.20
N ASN A 63 -1.08 -9.32 10.99
CA ASN A 63 -1.60 -8.69 9.78
C ASN A 63 -1.06 -7.26 9.62
N GLU A 64 -0.99 -6.49 10.71
CA GLU A 64 -0.38 -5.15 10.70
C GLU A 64 1.08 -5.18 10.24
N MET A 65 1.86 -6.14 10.73
CA MET A 65 3.26 -6.33 10.33
C MET A 65 3.39 -6.67 8.85
N LEU A 66 2.54 -7.55 8.32
CA LEU A 66 2.54 -7.89 6.89
C LEU A 66 2.21 -6.66 6.02
N LEU A 67 1.20 -5.88 6.40
CA LEU A 67 0.83 -4.66 5.67
C LEU A 67 1.95 -3.62 5.70
N LYS A 68 2.62 -3.45 6.85
CA LYS A 68 3.80 -2.56 6.97
C LYS A 68 4.95 -3.01 6.07
N ALA A 69 5.21 -4.31 6.00
CA ALA A 69 6.22 -4.86 5.09
C ALA A 69 5.83 -4.61 3.61
N GLY A 70 4.55 -4.80 3.26
CA GLY A 70 4.03 -4.48 1.93
C GLY A 70 4.18 -3.00 1.57
N LEU A 71 3.87 -2.08 2.50
CA LEU A 71 4.06 -0.65 2.29
C LEU A 71 5.54 -0.30 2.05
N ALA A 72 6.45 -0.82 2.87
CA ALA A 72 7.89 -0.60 2.70
C ALA A 72 8.39 -1.10 1.33
N PHE A 73 7.88 -2.24 0.86
CA PHE A 73 8.16 -2.76 -0.47
C PHE A 73 7.67 -1.81 -1.58
N ILE A 74 6.43 -1.32 -1.49
CA ILE A 74 5.85 -0.38 -2.46
C ILE A 74 6.65 0.93 -2.49
N GLU A 75 7.04 1.46 -1.33
CA GLU A 75 7.85 2.67 -1.24
C GLU A 75 9.20 2.50 -1.93
N GLU A 76 9.88 1.37 -1.73
CA GLU A 76 11.17 1.12 -2.37
C GLU A 76 11.03 0.89 -3.87
N ALA A 77 9.99 0.17 -4.30
CA ALA A 77 9.67 0.03 -5.72
C ALA A 77 9.43 1.40 -6.37
N TYR A 78 8.65 2.27 -5.73
CA TYR A 78 8.40 3.63 -6.22
C TYR A 78 9.70 4.45 -6.31
N ARG A 79 10.58 4.38 -5.32
CA ARG A 79 11.90 5.04 -5.35
C ARG A 79 12.76 4.52 -6.49
N PHE A 80 12.78 3.21 -6.71
CA PHE A 80 13.51 2.59 -7.80
C PHE A 80 13.04 3.12 -9.15
N PHE A 81 11.73 3.09 -9.42
CA PHE A 81 11.18 3.58 -10.68
C PHE A 81 11.40 5.09 -10.85
N SER A 82 11.25 5.87 -9.80
CA SER A 82 11.52 7.32 -9.85
C SER A 82 12.97 7.63 -10.23
N ARG A 83 13.95 6.81 -9.82
CA ARG A 83 15.37 7.00 -10.18
C ARG A 83 15.72 6.55 -11.59
N GLN A 84 15.06 5.50 -12.08
CA GLN A 84 15.39 4.87 -13.38
C GLN A 84 14.57 5.45 -14.54
N VAL A 85 13.33 5.87 -14.28
CA VAL A 85 12.36 6.30 -15.31
C VAL A 85 12.31 7.82 -15.44
N THR A 86 12.76 8.58 -14.42
CA THR A 86 12.91 10.03 -14.58
C THR A 86 14.14 10.31 -15.43
N PRO A 87 14.01 10.90 -16.64
CA PRO A 87 15.18 11.25 -17.43
C PRO A 87 16.05 12.20 -16.61
N LYS A 88 17.34 11.87 -16.48
CA LYS A 88 18.35 12.82 -16.01
C LYS A 88 18.49 13.91 -17.08
N VAL A 89 17.54 14.84 -17.14
CA VAL A 89 17.69 16.07 -17.90
C VAL A 89 18.66 16.94 -17.10
N GLY A 90 19.94 16.57 -17.12
CA GLY A 90 21.01 17.50 -16.85
C GLY A 90 20.92 18.54 -17.95
N TYR A 91 20.36 19.71 -17.64
CA TYR A 91 20.60 20.91 -18.43
C TYR A 91 22.10 21.17 -18.39
N GLY A 92 22.80 20.54 -19.33
CA GLY A 92 24.19 20.78 -19.61
C GLY A 92 24.32 22.23 -20.00
N ARG A 93 24.85 23.01 -19.06
CA ARG A 93 25.45 24.32 -19.26
C ARG A 93 26.48 24.20 -20.39
N ARG A 94 26.06 24.45 -21.62
CA ARG A 94 26.88 24.48 -22.84
C ARG A 94 26.46 25.79 -23.53
N GLY A 95 27.04 26.94 -23.24
CA GLY A 95 28.43 27.30 -23.43
C GLY A 95 28.37 28.62 -24.20
N THR A 96 28.92 29.70 -23.62
CA THR A 96 29.40 30.91 -24.31
C THR A 96 28.59 31.46 -25.49
N LEU A 97 27.69 32.40 -25.22
CA LEU A 97 27.29 33.43 -26.18
C LEU A 97 28.47 34.39 -26.40
N LYS A 98 29.33 34.09 -27.39
CA LYS A 98 30.07 35.13 -28.13
C LYS A 98 29.37 35.30 -29.47
N SER A 99 28.45 36.27 -29.55
CA SER A 99 27.93 36.75 -30.82
C SER A 99 29.00 37.64 -31.47
N GLY A 100 29.77 37.04 -32.37
CA GLY A 100 30.53 37.73 -33.41
C GLY A 100 29.71 37.72 -34.70
N ARG A 101 29.76 38.84 -35.42
CA ARG A 101 29.14 39.11 -36.72
C ARG A 101 29.44 38.06 -37.80
N GLY A 102 28.52 37.96 -38.77
CA GLY A 102 28.70 37.37 -40.11
C GLY A 102 28.41 35.86 -40.13
N ASP A 103 27.66 35.26 -41.04
CA ASP A 103 27.23 35.69 -42.37
C ASP A 103 25.91 35.00 -42.71
N PHE A 104 25.04 35.73 -43.43
CA PHE A 104 24.07 35.14 -44.33
C PHE A 104 24.81 34.29 -45.37
N LEU A 105 24.26 33.15 -45.81
CA LEU A 105 24.21 32.71 -47.21
C LEU A 105 23.46 31.37 -47.34
N ASN A 106 22.42 31.43 -48.20
CA ASN A 106 21.96 30.44 -49.16
C ASN A 106 21.38 29.08 -48.71
N LEU A 107 20.06 29.00 -48.76
CA LEU A 107 19.34 27.78 -49.17
C LEU A 107 18.79 28.02 -50.58
N GLU A 108 19.37 27.33 -51.56
CA GLU A 108 18.74 27.06 -52.85
C GLU A 108 17.64 26.01 -52.66
N ALA A 109 16.41 26.35 -53.06
CA ALA A 109 15.41 25.51 -53.75
C ALA A 109 14.07 26.25 -53.80
#